data_AF-A0A172WGV1-F1
#
_entry.id   AF-A0A172WGV1-F1
#
_cell.length_a   1.000
_cell.length_b   1.000
_cell.length_c   1.000
_cell.angle_alpha   90.00
_cell.angle_beta   90.00
_cell.angle_gamma   90.00
#
_symmetry.space_group_name_H-M   'P 1'
#
loop_
_entity.id
_entity.type
_entity.pdbx_description
1 polymer ?
#
loop_
_entity_poly.entity_id
_entity_poly.type
_entity_poly.pdbx_seq_one_letter_code
_entity_poly.pdbx_strand_id
1 'polypeptide(L)'
;MTAGLYARAYNLTENETYLETARLFLNSFNLPLSQNGFVVQTKYDPWYLEYNYYPEQLVLNGHIITLQGLYYWKVTGDERTYDLFWEGAMSVKKALPDFDTGD
;
A
#
# COMPACT_ATOMS: atom_id res chain seq x y z
N MET A 1 5.63 4.37 2.57
CA MET A 1 4.33 5.06 2.72
C MET A 1 4.19 5.61 4.15
N THR A 2 3.52 6.75 4.32
CA THR A 2 3.41 7.51 5.59
C THR A 2 2.70 6.74 6.72
N ALA A 3 1.74 5.85 6.41
CA ALA A 3 1.04 5.05 7.42
C ALA A 3 2.00 4.23 8.30
N GLY A 4 2.93 3.50 7.69
CA GLY A 4 3.93 2.70 8.42
C GLY A 4 4.89 3.53 9.27
N LEU A 5 5.17 4.79 8.88
CA LEU A 5 5.99 5.70 9.70
C LEU A 5 5.25 6.07 10.99
N TYR A 6 3.96 6.41 10.89
CA TYR A 6 3.13 6.72 12.05
C TYR A 6 2.91 5.49 12.94
N ALA A 7 2.66 4.32 12.36
CA ALA A 7 2.59 3.09 13.15
C ALA A 7 3.91 2.77 13.89
N ARG A 8 5.06 3.05 13.27
CA ARG A 8 6.36 2.95 13.96
C ARG A 8 6.50 3.97 15.08
N ALA A 9 6.02 5.20 14.90
CA ALA A 9 6.03 6.22 15.94
C ALA A 9 5.14 5.81 17.14
N TYR A 10 3.99 5.18 16.89
CA TYR A 10 3.16 4.58 17.93
C TYR A 10 3.96 3.55 18.74
N ASN A 11 4.60 2.57 18.09
CA ASN A 11 5.39 1.53 18.79
C ASN A 11 6.56 2.06 19.65
N LEU A 12 7.02 3.29 19.38
CA LEU A 12 8.12 3.91 20.15
C LEU A 12 7.62 4.79 21.30
N THR A 13 6.38 5.26 21.23
CA THR A 13 5.87 6.32 22.12
C THR A 13 4.61 5.92 22.87
N GLU A 14 3.93 4.85 22.45
CA GLU A 14 2.60 4.43 22.90
C GLU A 14 1.54 5.54 22.76
N ASN A 15 1.80 6.55 21.92
CA ASN A 15 0.85 7.63 21.68
C ASN A 15 -0.15 7.21 20.59
N GLU A 16 -1.36 6.88 21.03
CA GLU A 16 -2.50 6.47 20.18
C GLU A 16 -2.80 7.44 19.02
N THR A 17 -2.45 8.73 19.14
CA THR A 17 -2.60 9.70 18.05
C THR A 17 -1.88 9.26 16.77
N TYR A 18 -0.72 8.61 16.91
CA TYR A 18 0.03 8.11 15.77
C TYR A 18 -0.64 6.89 15.14
N LEU A 19 -1.18 5.96 15.95
CA LEU A 19 -1.90 4.81 15.43
C LEU A 19 -3.17 5.25 14.68
N GLU A 20 -3.92 6.19 15.24
CA GLU A 20 -5.11 6.76 14.58
C GLU A 20 -4.75 7.45 13.27
N THR A 21 -3.67 8.23 13.27
CA THR A 21 -3.16 8.88 12.06
C THR A 21 -2.79 7.86 10.98
N ALA A 22 -2.12 6.75 11.35
CA ALA A 22 -1.79 5.67 10.42
C ALA A 22 -3.04 5.05 9.79
N ARG A 23 -4.09 4.79 10.60
CA ARG A 23 -5.38 4.27 10.12
C ARG A 23 -6.08 5.23 9.16
N LEU A 24 -6.04 6.54 9.42
CA LEU A 24 -6.63 7.54 8.52
C LEU A 24 -5.96 7.54 7.14
N PHE A 25 -4.65 7.30 7.04
CA PHE A 25 -3.97 7.17 5.75
C PHE A 25 -4.50 6.01 4.90
N LEU A 26 -5.01 4.93 5.52
CA LEU A 26 -5.59 3.80 4.78
C LEU A 26 -6.84 4.19 3.98
N ASN A 27 -7.49 5.30 4.29
CA ASN A 27 -8.65 5.76 3.54
C ASN A 27 -8.31 6.15 2.10
N SER A 28 -7.03 6.46 1.81
CA SER A 28 -6.55 6.68 0.44
C SER A 28 -6.73 5.47 -0.49
N PHE A 29 -6.79 4.25 0.07
CA PHE A 29 -7.04 3.03 -0.70
C PHE A 29 -8.50 2.87 -1.15
N ASN A 30 -9.43 3.60 -0.54
CA ASN A 30 -10.86 3.47 -0.83
C ASN A 30 -11.36 4.49 -1.85
N LEU A 31 -10.54 5.51 -2.16
CA LEU A 31 -10.93 6.54 -3.10
C LEU A 31 -10.87 5.98 -4.53
N PRO A 32 -11.91 6.20 -5.35
CA PRO A 32 -11.83 5.90 -6.77
C PRO A 32 -10.86 6.86 -7.47
N LEU A 33 -10.28 6.46 -8.60
CA LEU A 33 -9.42 7.34 -9.41
C LEU A 33 -10.08 8.68 -9.76
N SER A 34 -11.39 8.69 -10.03
CA SER A 34 -12.17 9.90 -10.33
C SER A 34 -12.20 10.91 -9.17
N GLN A 35 -11.82 10.48 -7.97
CA GLN A 35 -11.69 11.30 -6.77
C GLN A 35 -10.23 11.33 -6.26
N ASN A 36 -9.26 11.27 -7.18
CA ASN A 36 -7.82 11.25 -6.88
C ASN A 36 -7.37 10.06 -6.02
N GLY A 37 -8.04 8.91 -6.15
CA GLY A 37 -7.61 7.66 -5.54
C GLY A 37 -6.29 7.11 -6.09
N PHE A 38 -5.76 6.10 -5.40
CA PHE A 38 -4.45 5.50 -5.71
C PHE A 38 -4.53 4.00 -5.99
N VAL A 39 -5.73 3.44 -6.11
CA VAL A 39 -5.93 2.00 -6.35
C VAL A 39 -6.64 1.79 -7.67
N VAL A 40 -6.10 0.89 -8.48
CA VAL A 40 -6.73 0.43 -9.72
C VAL A 40 -6.79 -1.09 -9.77
N GLN A 41 -7.82 -1.62 -10.42
CA GLN A 41 -7.88 -3.05 -10.73
C GLN A 41 -7.12 -3.31 -12.03
N THR A 42 -6.25 -4.31 -12.02
CA THR A 42 -5.39 -4.66 -13.16
C THR A 42 -5.50 -6.14 -13.50
N LYS A 43 -4.79 -6.60 -14.54
CA LYS A 43 -4.64 -8.04 -14.82
C LYS A 43 -3.90 -8.81 -13.71
N TYR A 44 -3.25 -8.10 -12.77
CA TYR A 44 -2.54 -8.66 -11.64
C TYR A 44 -3.29 -8.52 -10.31
N ASP A 45 -4.57 -8.17 -10.30
CA ASP A 45 -5.36 -7.76 -9.10
C ASP A 45 -5.12 -6.26 -8.73
N PRO A 46 -5.51 -5.76 -7.52
CA PRO A 46 -5.34 -4.36 -7.17
C PRO A 46 -3.89 -3.89 -7.29
N TRP A 47 -3.70 -2.70 -7.85
CA TRP A 47 -2.40 -2.03 -7.92
C TRP A 47 -2.44 -0.67 -7.21
N TYR A 48 -1.46 -0.47 -6.34
CA TYR A 48 -1.22 0.78 -5.62
C TYR A 48 -0.30 1.68 -6.44
N LEU A 49 -0.85 2.80 -6.90
CA LEU A 49 -0.20 3.69 -7.85
C LEU A 49 0.79 4.63 -7.15
N GLU A 50 1.97 4.79 -7.76
CA GLU A 50 2.87 5.89 -7.44
C GLU A 50 2.32 7.22 -7.99
N TYR A 51 1.82 7.17 -9.22
CA TYR A 51 1.29 8.32 -9.97
C TYR A 51 -0.14 8.06 -10.40
N ASN A 52 -1.11 8.58 -9.66
CA ASN A 52 -2.53 8.38 -9.96
C ASN A 52 -2.99 9.04 -11.28
N TYR A 53 -2.28 10.08 -11.73
CA TYR A 53 -2.52 10.74 -13.02
C TYR A 53 -2.04 9.94 -14.23
N TYR A 54 -1.25 8.88 -14.02
CA TYR A 54 -0.81 7.99 -15.09
C TYR A 54 -0.89 6.51 -14.67
N PRO A 55 -2.12 6.00 -14.44
CA PRO A 55 -2.35 4.72 -13.78
C PRO A 55 -1.83 3.50 -14.57
N GLU A 56 -1.72 3.61 -15.89
CA GLU A 56 -1.27 2.54 -16.79
C GLU A 56 0.22 2.19 -16.62
N GLN A 57 1.02 3.06 -16.01
CA GLN A 57 2.46 2.82 -15.84
C GLN A 57 2.78 1.72 -14.82
N LEU A 58 1.85 1.44 -13.89
CA LEU A 58 1.98 0.39 -12.86
C LEU A 58 3.38 0.35 -12.23
N VAL A 59 3.89 1.51 -11.79
CA VAL A 59 5.27 1.65 -11.29
C VAL A 59 5.52 0.69 -10.10
N LEU A 60 6.43 -0.27 -10.30
CA LEU A 60 6.66 -1.39 -9.36
C LEU A 60 7.21 -0.94 -8.01
N ASN A 61 8.23 -0.06 -8.01
CA ASN A 61 8.85 0.38 -6.75
C ASN A 61 7.86 1.13 -5.86
N GLY A 62 6.99 1.98 -6.41
CA GLY A 62 5.96 2.67 -5.65
C GLY A 62 4.94 1.72 -5.02
N HIS A 63 4.53 0.68 -5.75
CA HIS A 63 3.69 -0.38 -5.20
C HIS A 63 4.40 -1.10 -4.03
N ILE A 64 5.66 -1.51 -4.19
CA ILE A 64 6.42 -2.22 -3.14
C ILE A 64 6.64 -1.33 -1.90
N ILE A 65 6.98 -0.05 -2.09
CA ILE A 65 7.12 0.93 -0.98
C ILE A 65 5.79 1.11 -0.23
N THR A 66 4.67 0.95 -0.93
CA THR A 66 3.34 0.93 -0.33
C THR A 66 3.17 -0.29 0.57
N LEU A 67 3.51 -1.50 0.09
CA LEU A 67 3.47 -2.73 0.88
C LEU A 67 4.35 -2.67 2.14
N GLN A 68 5.57 -2.12 2.03
CA GLN A 68 6.44 -1.90 3.20
C GLN A 68 5.75 -1.03 4.26
N GLY A 69 5.01 -0.01 3.82
CA GLY A 69 4.24 0.87 4.68
C GLY A 69 3.01 0.20 5.29
N LEU A 70 2.48 -0.87 4.70
CA LEU A 70 1.38 -1.67 5.25
C LEU A 70 1.88 -2.77 6.20
N TYR A 71 3.15 -3.16 6.14
CA TYR A 71 3.74 -4.23 6.97
C TYR A 71 3.59 -4.00 8.49
N TYR A 72 3.22 -2.79 8.93
CA TYR A 72 2.91 -2.52 10.34
C TYR A 72 1.72 -3.35 10.88
N TRP A 73 0.89 -3.94 10.01
CA TRP A 73 -0.14 -4.89 10.43
C TRP A 73 0.43 -6.00 11.32
N LYS A 74 1.71 -6.38 11.13
CA LYS A 74 2.42 -7.36 11.96
C LYS A 74 2.52 -6.94 13.43
N VAL A 75 2.51 -5.64 13.70
CA VAL A 75 2.61 -5.10 15.05
C VAL A 75 1.24 -4.78 15.62
N THR A 76 0.34 -4.22 14.81
CA THR A 76 -0.98 -3.77 15.29
C THR A 76 -2.05 -4.86 15.26
N GLY A 77 -1.85 -5.93 14.49
CA GLY A 77 -2.89 -6.94 14.23
C GLY A 77 -4.07 -6.40 13.42
N ASP A 78 -3.93 -5.25 12.76
CA ASP A 78 -5.01 -4.61 12.01
C ASP A 78 -5.36 -5.41 10.76
N GLU A 79 -6.53 -6.07 10.77
CA GLU A 79 -7.00 -6.96 9.69
C GLU A 79 -7.11 -6.24 8.35
N ARG A 80 -7.63 -5.01 8.33
CA ARG A 80 -7.75 -4.21 7.10
C ARG A 80 -6.37 -3.94 6.49
N THR A 81 -5.38 -3.61 7.32
CA THR A 81 -4.01 -3.38 6.85
C THR A 81 -3.40 -4.68 6.32
N TYR A 82 -3.68 -5.81 6.97
CA TYR A 82 -3.25 -7.13 6.51
C TYR A 82 -3.84 -7.48 5.14
N ASP A 83 -5.14 -7.27 4.93
CA ASP A 83 -5.80 -7.59 3.66
C ASP A 83 -5.20 -6.79 2.51
N LEU A 84 -5.01 -5.47 2.71
CA LEU A 84 -4.33 -4.61 1.73
C LEU A 84 -2.89 -5.09 1.47
N PHE A 85 -2.15 -5.43 2.52
CA PHE A 85 -0.79 -5.95 2.35
C PHE A 85 -0.79 -7.25 1.54
N TRP A 86 -1.70 -8.17 1.85
CA TRP A 86 -1.75 -9.49 1.22
C TRP A 86 -2.15 -9.41 -0.25
N GLU A 87 -3.22 -8.67 -0.56
CA GLU A 87 -3.68 -8.46 -1.93
C GLU A 87 -2.58 -7.84 -2.79
N GLY A 88 -1.98 -6.73 -2.35
CA GLY A 88 -0.91 -6.10 -3.12
C GLY A 88 0.36 -6.96 -3.23
N ALA A 89 0.70 -7.75 -2.21
CA ALA A 89 1.80 -8.71 -2.31
C ALA A 89 1.52 -9.80 -3.36
N MET A 90 0.27 -10.26 -3.48
CA MET A 90 -0.13 -11.17 -4.57
C MET A 90 -0.07 -10.50 -5.93
N SER A 91 -0.42 -9.21 -6.03
CA SER A 91 -0.26 -8.44 -7.26
C SER A 91 1.19 -8.34 -7.70
N VAL A 92 2.12 -8.06 -6.79
CA VAL A 92 3.56 -8.07 -7.08
C VAL A 92 3.99 -9.45 -7.56
N LYS A 93 3.58 -10.52 -6.87
CA LYS A 93 3.93 -11.89 -7.26
C LYS A 93 3.48 -12.22 -8.70
N LYS A 94 2.29 -11.77 -9.09
CA LYS A 94 1.73 -11.96 -10.44
C LYS A 94 2.44 -11.10 -11.49
N ALA A 95 2.82 -9.88 -11.13
CA ALA A 95 3.42 -8.92 -12.06
C ALA A 95 4.92 -9.12 -12.25
N LEU A 96 5.62 -9.70 -11.27
CA LEU A 96 7.09 -9.79 -11.26
C LEU A 96 7.71 -10.32 -12.56
N PRO A 97 7.15 -11.37 -13.23
CA PRO A 97 7.70 -11.84 -14.50
C PRO A 97 7.71 -10.79 -15.62
N ASP A 98 6.74 -9.87 -15.64
CA ASP A 98 6.63 -8.82 -16.67
C ASP A 98 7.62 -7.66 -16.43
N PHE A 99 8.26 -7.60 -15.25
CA PHE A 99 9.29 -6.62 -14.89
C PHE A 99 10.72 -7.16 -15.00
N ASP A 100 10.89 -8.44 -15.31
CA ASP A 100 12.19 -9.08 -15.48
C ASP A 100 12.59 -9.10 -16.97
N THR A 101 13.65 -8.39 -17.33
CA THR A 101 14.17 -8.37 -18.70
C THR A 101 15.12 -9.54 -19.00
N GLY A 102 15.50 -10.34 -17.99
CA GLY A 102 16.31 -11.54 -18.14
C GLY A 102 17.82 -11.32 -18.29
N ASP A 103 18.29 -10.07 -18.20
CA ASP A 103 19.70 -9.67 -18.37
C ASP A 103 20.24 -8.90 -17.15
#